data_AF-A0A2G5WYS9-F1
#
_entry.id   AF-A0A2G5WYS9-F1
#
_cell.length_a   1.000
_cell.length_b   1.000
_cell.length_c   1.000
_cell.angle_alpha   90.00
_cell.angle_beta   90.00
_cell.angle_gamma   90.00
#
_symmetry.space_group_name_H-M   'P 1'
#
loop_
_entity.id
_entity.type
_entity.pdbx_description
1 polymer ?
#
loop_
_entity_poly.entity_id
_entity_poly.type
_entity_poly.pdbx_seq_one_letter_code
_entity_poly.pdbx_strand_id
1 'polypeptide(L)'
;MQMIHEPFLQFHPHTAAQIGLNESMFLQQIHELSFGPHDTVEGTQWVRRSYKEWHAVMSFWSMATIIRAIRKLEKSGYIRSMRQNFGEKMYLVDYEVCESNAIFLLQPAREELLNVN
;
A
#
# COMPACT_ATOMS: atom_id res chain seq x y z
N MET A 1 -0.97 -12.78 -29.20
CA MET A 1 -1.04 -11.85 -28.07
C MET A 1 -2.02 -12.43 -27.06
N GLN A 2 -1.58 -12.71 -25.84
CA GLN A 2 -2.45 -13.14 -24.75
C GLN A 2 -2.85 -11.92 -23.92
N MET A 3 -4.12 -11.83 -23.52
CA MET A 3 -4.58 -10.86 -22.53
C MET A 3 -4.64 -11.55 -21.17
N ILE A 4 -4.02 -10.95 -20.17
CA ILE A 4 -4.02 -11.41 -18.78
C ILE A 4 -4.83 -10.39 -17.97
N HIS A 5 -5.80 -10.86 -17.20
CA HIS A 5 -6.60 -10.03 -16.30
C HIS A 5 -6.03 -10.11 -14.89
N GLU A 6 -4.87 -9.50 -14.68
CA GLU A 6 -4.27 -9.32 -13.36
C GLU A 6 -4.32 -7.83 -12.96
N PRO A 7 -4.51 -7.52 -11.67
CA PRO A 7 -4.54 -6.13 -11.21
C PRO A 7 -3.17 -5.48 -11.43
N PHE A 8 -3.18 -4.29 -12.03
CA PHE A 8 -1.97 -3.52 -12.21
C PHE A 8 -1.50 -2.94 -10.88
N LEU A 9 -0.19 -2.98 -10.65
CA LEU A 9 0.43 -2.20 -9.58
C LEU A 9 0.54 -0.75 -10.05
N GLN A 10 -0.16 0.13 -9.37
CA GLN A 10 -0.17 1.56 -9.65
C GLN A 10 0.64 2.31 -8.60
N PHE A 11 1.14 3.49 -8.97
CA PHE A 11 1.79 4.43 -8.07
C PHE A 11 1.81 5.82 -8.69
N HIS A 12 1.98 6.85 -7.87
CA HIS A 12 2.09 8.22 -8.36
C HIS A 12 3.57 8.60 -8.62
N PRO A 13 3.97 9.02 -9.84
CA PRO A 13 5.37 9.29 -10.18
C PRO A 13 6.03 10.37 -9.30
N HIS A 14 5.28 11.42 -8.92
CA HIS A 14 5.79 12.45 -8.03
C HIS A 14 6.19 11.87 -6.67
N THR A 15 5.36 10.98 -6.11
CA THR A 15 5.61 10.32 -4.83
C THR A 15 6.83 9.41 -4.95
N ALA A 16 6.93 8.63 -6.03
CA ALA A 16 8.10 7.79 -6.30
C ALA A 16 9.41 8.60 -6.39
N ALA A 17 9.37 9.79 -6.99
CA ALA A 17 10.52 10.69 -7.04
C ALA A 17 10.94 11.21 -5.66
N GLN A 18 9.98 11.44 -4.75
CA GLN A 18 10.26 11.93 -3.41
C GLN A 18 10.76 10.85 -2.44
N ILE A 19 10.04 9.72 -2.34
CA ILE A 19 10.28 8.72 -1.28
C ILE A 19 10.98 7.46 -1.78
N GLY A 20 11.10 7.30 -3.10
CA GLY A 20 11.63 6.12 -3.77
C GLY A 20 10.52 5.27 -4.40
N LEU A 21 10.88 4.61 -5.51
CA LEU A 21 9.96 3.82 -6.32
C LEU A 21 9.31 2.67 -5.54
N ASN A 22 10.12 1.92 -4.78
CA ASN A 22 9.63 0.77 -4.02
C ASN A 22 8.71 1.22 -2.89
N GLU A 23 9.09 2.29 -2.18
CA GLU A 23 8.32 2.85 -1.08
C GLU A 23 6.99 3.40 -1.57
N SER A 24 6.98 4.12 -2.70
CA SER A 24 5.74 4.65 -3.29
C SER A 24 4.77 3.56 -3.70
N MET A 25 5.26 2.49 -4.35
CA MET A 25 4.43 1.34 -4.70
C MET A 25 3.88 0.61 -3.47
N PHE A 26 4.71 0.40 -2.44
CA PHE A 26 4.24 -0.23 -1.19
C PHE A 26 3.19 0.62 -0.48
N LEU A 27 3.42 1.93 -0.38
CA LEU A 27 2.47 2.85 0.24
C LEU A 27 1.14 2.86 -0.50
N GLN A 28 1.16 2.92 -1.84
CA GLN A 28 -0.04 2.84 -2.67
C GLN A 28 -0.78 1.51 -2.48
N GLN A 29 -0.05 0.39 -2.41
CA GLN A 29 -0.71 -0.90 -2.26
C GLN A 29 -1.31 -1.12 -0.86
N ILE A 30 -0.72 -0.54 0.18
CA ILE A 30 -1.33 -0.51 1.52
C ILE A 30 -2.59 0.37 1.46
N HIS A 31 -2.49 1.56 0.86
CA HIS A 31 -3.64 2.45 0.69
C HIS A 31 -4.81 1.75 -0.01
N GLU A 32 -4.60 1.11 -1.17
CA GLU A 32 -5.64 0.36 -1.90
C GLU A 32 -6.33 -0.68 -1.01
N LEU A 33 -5.54 -1.44 -0.24
CA LEU A 33 -6.07 -2.50 0.62
C LEU A 33 -6.79 -1.96 1.87
N SER A 34 -6.68 -0.67 2.19
CA SER A 34 -7.40 -0.04 3.30
C SER A 34 -8.88 0.28 2.99
N PHE A 35 -9.38 0.03 1.77
CA PHE A 35 -10.76 0.32 1.34
C PHE A 35 -11.56 -0.97 1.10
N GLY A 36 -11.80 -1.75 2.17
CA GLY A 36 -12.42 -3.06 2.09
C GLY A 36 -13.93 -3.05 1.77
N PRO A 37 -14.54 -4.21 1.45
CA PRO A 37 -15.95 -4.33 1.05
C PRO A 37 -16.99 -3.99 2.13
N HIS A 38 -16.58 -3.62 3.33
CA HIS A 38 -17.49 -3.35 4.46
C HIS A 38 -17.41 -1.91 4.98
N ASP A 39 -16.79 -1.00 4.23
CA ASP A 39 -16.44 0.32 4.76
C ASP A 39 -17.49 1.41 4.52
N THR A 40 -17.73 2.15 5.60
CA THR A 40 -18.47 3.42 5.66
C THR A 40 -17.57 4.61 6.02
N VAL A 41 -16.29 4.38 6.36
CA VAL A 41 -15.30 5.41 6.69
C VAL A 41 -13.99 5.12 5.95
N GLU A 42 -13.73 5.92 4.92
CA GLU A 42 -12.59 5.78 4.02
C GLU A 42 -11.22 5.87 4.72
N GLY A 43 -10.26 5.07 4.24
CA GLY A 43 -8.83 5.23 4.50
C GLY A 43 -8.29 4.78 5.87
N THR A 44 -9.10 4.49 6.89
CA THR A 44 -8.59 4.31 8.27
C THR A 44 -8.31 2.86 8.70
N GLN A 45 -8.37 1.90 7.78
CA GLN A 45 -8.22 0.48 8.14
C GLN A 45 -6.78 -0.02 8.20
N TRP A 46 -6.55 -0.93 9.14
CA TRP A 46 -5.31 -1.70 9.23
C TRP A 46 -5.26 -2.82 8.19
N VAL A 47 -4.27 -2.79 7.31
CA VAL A 47 -3.98 -3.84 6.33
C VAL A 47 -3.17 -4.93 7.00
N ARG A 48 -3.74 -6.13 7.10
CA ARG A 48 -3.03 -7.32 7.61
C ARG A 48 -2.32 -8.05 6.48
N ARG A 49 -0.99 -8.10 6.53
CA ARG A 49 -0.18 -8.85 5.55
C ARG A 49 1.24 -9.16 6.02
N SER A 50 1.61 -10.43 5.98
CA SER A 50 2.97 -10.88 6.22
C SER A 50 3.91 -10.49 5.08
N TYR A 51 5.22 -10.51 5.32
CA TYR A 51 6.21 -10.28 4.26
C TYR A 51 6.15 -11.35 3.16
N LYS A 52 5.77 -12.59 3.49
CA LYS A 52 5.64 -13.67 2.51
C LYS A 52 4.45 -13.42 1.57
N GLU A 53 3.33 -12.96 2.12
CA GLU A 53 2.15 -12.60 1.32
C GLU A 53 2.42 -11.37 0.45
N TRP A 54 3.15 -10.37 0.96
CA TRP A 54 3.63 -9.26 0.14
C TRP A 54 4.48 -9.75 -1.04
N HIS A 55 5.42 -10.67 -0.79
CA HIS A 55 6.27 -11.24 -1.83
C HIS A 55 5.52 -12.09 -2.84
N ALA A 56 4.42 -12.74 -2.45
CA ALA A 56 3.61 -13.50 -3.39
C ALA A 56 2.98 -12.59 -4.47
N VAL A 57 2.58 -11.37 -4.11
CA VAL A 57 2.05 -10.37 -5.05
C VAL A 57 3.16 -9.60 -5.75
N MET A 58 4.22 -9.24 -5.03
CA MET A 58 5.34 -8.46 -5.55
C MET A 58 6.57 -9.34 -5.80
N SER A 59 6.35 -10.46 -6.50
CA SER A 59 7.35 -11.52 -6.70
C SER A 59 8.55 -11.09 -7.55
N PHE A 60 8.45 -9.94 -8.23
CA PHE A 60 9.54 -9.29 -8.94
C PHE A 60 10.60 -8.65 -8.01
N TRP A 61 10.31 -8.53 -6.71
CA TRP A 61 11.27 -8.08 -5.71
C TRP A 61 11.71 -9.20 -4.77
N SER A 62 12.99 -9.17 -4.38
CA SER A 62 13.47 -10.02 -3.29
C SER A 62 12.77 -9.70 -1.97
N MET A 63 12.64 -10.70 -1.10
CA MET A 63 12.20 -10.52 0.30
C MET A 63 12.94 -9.38 1.02
N ALA A 64 14.25 -9.22 0.76
CA ALA A 64 15.05 -8.18 1.38
C ALA A 64 14.65 -6.76 0.89
N THR A 65 14.28 -6.62 -0.38
CA THR A 65 13.77 -5.35 -0.93
C THR A 65 12.45 -4.96 -0.30
N ILE A 66 11.53 -5.93 -0.17
CA ILE A 66 10.22 -5.75 0.49
C ILE A 66 10.41 -5.25 1.92
N ILE A 67 11.25 -5.94 2.71
CA ILE A 67 11.49 -5.58 4.10
C ILE A 67 12.13 -4.20 4.21
N ARG A 68 13.07 -3.84 3.31
CA ARG A 68 13.71 -2.52 3.30
C ARG A 68 12.70 -1.40 3.00
N ALA A 69 11.85 -1.56 1.99
CA ALA A 69 10.86 -0.56 1.61
C ALA A 69 9.88 -0.30 2.76
N ILE A 70 9.33 -1.36 3.37
CA ILE A 70 8.43 -1.27 4.52
C ILE A 70 9.11 -0.55 5.69
N ARG A 71 10.35 -0.93 6.05
CA ARG A 71 11.08 -0.29 7.15
C ARG A 71 11.35 1.20 6.89
N LYS A 72 11.57 1.60 5.64
CA LYS A 72 11.78 3.00 5.29
C LYS A 72 10.49 3.80 5.44
N LEU A 73 9.36 3.26 4.98
CA LEU A 73 8.04 3.87 5.20
C LEU A 73 7.71 4.01 6.70
N GLU A 74 8.01 3.00 7.51
CA GLU A 74 7.85 3.06 8.97
C GLU A 74 8.72 4.13 9.60
N LYS A 75 10.01 4.18 9.22
CA LYS A 75 10.95 5.16 9.75
C LYS A 75 10.58 6.60 9.35
N SER A 76 10.02 6.78 8.16
CA SER A 76 9.56 8.08 7.67
C SER A 76 8.18 8.48 8.20
N GLY A 77 7.49 7.60 8.92
CA GLY A 77 6.17 7.89 9.51
C GLY A 77 4.99 7.74 8.55
N TYR A 78 5.21 7.42 7.27
CA TYR A 78 4.13 7.26 6.28
C TYR A 78 3.20 6.07 6.59
N ILE A 79 3.73 5.07 7.30
CA ILE A 79 2.91 3.97 7.80
C ILE A 79 3.23 3.71 9.28
N ARG A 80 2.19 3.42 10.04
CA ARG A 80 2.29 2.78 11.36
C ARG A 80 2.18 1.27 11.18
N SER A 81 2.93 0.51 11.97
CA SER A 81 2.84 -0.95 11.95
C SER A 81 2.75 -1.54 13.34
N MET A 82 2.06 -2.66 13.45
CA MET A 82 2.01 -3.47 14.66
C MET A 82 2.05 -4.96 14.31
N ARG A 83 2.39 -5.79 15.29
CA ARG A 83 2.31 -7.25 15.17
C ARG A 83 1.20 -7.74 16.08
N GLN A 84 0.25 -8.48 15.52
CA GLN A 84 -0.68 -9.29 16.32
C GLN A 84 -0.08 -10.69 16.51
N ASN A 85 -0.56 -11.39 17.54
CA ASN A 85 -0.10 -12.73 17.96
C ASN A 85 0.19 -13.66 16.77
N PHE A 86 1.21 -14.51 16.89
CA PHE A 86 1.67 -15.47 15.86
C PHE A 86 2.31 -14.87 14.59
N GLY A 87 2.67 -13.58 14.60
CA GLY A 87 3.62 -13.01 13.65
C GLY A 87 3.01 -12.30 12.45
N GLU A 88 1.69 -12.07 12.47
CA GLU A 88 1.01 -11.30 11.44
C GLU A 88 1.25 -9.81 11.65
N LYS A 89 1.74 -9.17 10.59
CA LYS A 89 2.07 -7.74 10.59
C LYS A 89 0.90 -6.97 10.00
N MET A 90 0.53 -5.89 10.67
CA MET A 90 -0.53 -4.98 10.25
C MET A 90 0.08 -3.61 9.96
N TYR A 91 -0.47 -2.92 8.96
CA TYR A 91 -0.02 -1.59 8.53
C TYR A 91 -1.21 -0.63 8.48
N LEU A 92 -0.99 0.61 8.84
CA LEU A 92 -1.96 1.69 8.73
C LEU A 92 -1.27 2.88 8.08
N VAL A 93 -1.84 3.43 7.01
CA VAL A 93 -1.32 4.65 6.38
C VAL A 93 -1.54 5.83 7.31
N ASP A 94 -0.53 6.69 7.42
CA ASP A 94 -0.64 7.98 8.11
C ASP A 94 -0.87 9.09 7.09
N TYR A 95 -2.15 9.41 6.84
CA TYR A 95 -2.54 10.38 5.82
C TYR A 95 -2.15 11.81 6.18
N GLU A 96 -2.15 12.16 7.47
CA GLU A 96 -1.71 13.49 7.92
C GLU A 96 -0.23 13.71 7.59
N VAL A 97 0.60 12.69 7.82
CA VAL A 97 2.03 12.73 7.42
C VAL A 97 2.16 12.76 5.90
N CYS A 98 1.35 11.99 5.16
CA CYS A 98 1.37 12.03 3.69
C CYS A 98 1.04 13.43 3.16
N GLU A 99 -0.04 14.04 3.64
CA GLU A 99 -0.49 15.38 3.26
C GLU A 99 0.57 16.44 3.59
N SER A 100 1.11 16.40 4.82
CA SER A 100 2.15 17.33 5.28
C SER A 100 3.43 17.28 4.44
N ASN A 101 3.72 16.13 3.80
CA ASN A 101 4.89 15.93 2.95
C ASN A 101 4.55 16.00 1.44
N ALA A 102 3.35 16.41 1.06
CA ALA A 102 2.89 16.45 -0.34
C ALA A 102 3.03 15.09 -1.06
N ILE A 103 2.70 14.02 -0.35
CA ILE A 103 2.64 12.66 -0.88
C ILE A 103 1.26 12.42 -1.50
N PHE A 104 1.25 12.07 -2.78
CA PHE A 104 0.03 11.79 -3.52
C PHE A 104 -0.20 10.28 -3.64
N LEU A 105 -1.43 9.85 -3.35
CA LEU A 105 -1.93 8.49 -3.52
C LEU A 105 -3.07 8.52 -4.54
N LEU A 106 -3.12 7.51 -5.39
CA LEU A 106 -4.18 7.35 -6.38
C LEU A 106 -5.46 6.86 -5.71
N GLN A 107 -6.61 7.29 -6.22
CA GLN A 107 -7.90 6.78 -5.78
C GLN A 107 -7.97 5.26 -5.94
N PRO A 108 -8.53 4.53 -4.97
CA PRO A 108 -8.62 3.09 -5.06
C PRO A 108 -9.47 2.62 -6.24
N ALA A 109 -9.02 1.58 -6.95
CA ALA A 109 -9.70 1.09 -8.16
C ALA A 109 -11.14 0.59 -7.89
N ARG A 110 -11.48 0.27 -6.64
CA ARG A 110 -12.82 -0.18 -6.23
C ARG A 110 -13.86 0.95 -6.21
N GLU A 111 -13.45 2.21 -6.04
CA GLU A 111 -14.35 3.36 -6.00
C GLU A 111 -15.01 3.59 -7.38
N GLU A 112 -14.26 3.32 -8.46
CA GLU A 112 -14.77 3.37 -9.84
C GLU A 112 -15.88 2.35 -10.12
N LEU A 113 -15.92 1.22 -9.41
CA LEU A 113 -16.95 0.19 -9.59
C LEU A 113 -18.26 0.50 -8.84
N LEU A 114 -18.21 1.34 -7.81
CA LEU A 114 -19.39 1.78 -7.06
C LEU A 114 -20.06 3.01 -7.69
N ASN A 115 -19.32 3.82 -8.44
CA ASN A 115 -19.82 5.05 -9.09
C ASN A 115 -20.43 4.84 -10.48
N VAL A 116 -20.58 3.59 -10.94
CA VAL A 116 -21.12 3.23 -12.27
C VAL A 116 -22.53 2.62 -12.21
N ASN A 117 -23.22 2.67 -11.06
CA ASN A 117 -24.61 2.21 -10.92
C ASN A 117 -25.58 3.32 -10.51
#